data_AF-A0A926H9Y5-F1
#
_entry.id   AF-A0A926H9Y5-F1
#
_cell.length_a   1.000
_cell.length_b   1.000
_cell.length_c   1.000
_cell.angle_alpha   90.00
_cell.angle_beta   90.00
_cell.angle_gamma   90.00
#
_symmetry.space_group_name_H-M   'P 1'
#
loop_
_entity.id
_entity.type
_entity.pdbx_description
1 polymer ?
#
loop_
_entity_poly.entity_id
_entity_poly.type
_entity_poly.pdbx_seq_one_letter_code
_entity_poly.pdbx_strand_id
1 'polypeptide(L)'
;MKLKIINHPRMRDVVVGDQVYCHPRHIFAHVVETFPSAVCVRVGTLTIKRTMELVLAPQLWPADEIENLSVCRFCGSRDGLHDEAATGVPSRICADCLAEDSRR
;
A
#
# COMPACT_ATOMS: atom_id res chain seq x y z
N MET A 1 -15.19 -12.67 -27.77
CA MET A 1 -15.80 -12.19 -26.51
C MET A 1 -14.81 -11.25 -25.84
N LYS A 2 -15.18 -9.99 -25.57
CA LYS A 2 -14.31 -9.04 -24.86
C LYS A 2 -14.26 -9.48 -23.39
N LEU A 3 -13.09 -9.87 -22.89
CA LEU A 3 -12.88 -10.13 -21.46
C LEU A 3 -13.24 -8.86 -20.69
N LYS A 4 -14.42 -8.85 -20.06
CA LYS A 4 -14.74 -7.82 -19.08
C LYS A 4 -13.90 -8.13 -17.85
N ILE A 5 -12.83 -7.36 -17.69
CA ILE A 5 -12.06 -7.30 -16.45
C ILE A 5 -13.05 -6.85 -15.37
N ILE A 6 -13.45 -7.79 -14.50
CA ILE A 6 -14.23 -7.48 -13.32
C ILE A 6 -13.23 -7.25 -12.21
N ASN A 7 -13.06 -6.00 -11.79
CA ASN A 7 -12.20 -5.69 -10.66
C ASN A 7 -12.77 -6.34 -9.40
N HIS A 8 -11.88 -6.95 -8.61
CA HIS A 8 -12.23 -7.44 -7.29
C HIS A 8 -12.93 -6.32 -6.48
N PRO A 9 -13.98 -6.61 -5.67
CA PRO A 9 -14.71 -5.57 -4.94
C PRO A 9 -13.82 -4.64 -4.09
N ARG A 10 -12.73 -5.18 -3.55
CA ARG A 10 -11.72 -4.41 -2.76
C ARG A 10 -10.82 -3.53 -3.62
N MET A 11 -10.71 -3.81 -4.91
CA MET A 11 -9.85 -3.12 -5.88
C MET A 11 -10.56 -1.99 -6.63
N ARG A 12 -11.85 -1.76 -6.36
CA ARG A 12 -12.67 -0.78 -7.08
C ARG A 12 -12.05 0.60 -7.10
N ASP A 13 -11.40 0.97 -6.00
CA ASP A 13 -10.89 2.31 -5.79
C ASP A 13 -9.36 2.34 -5.68
N VAL A 14 -8.67 1.29 -6.14
CA VAL A 14 -7.20 1.22 -6.17
C VAL A 14 -6.69 1.70 -7.50
N VAL A 15 -5.73 2.61 -7.46
CA VAL A 15 -5.13 3.23 -8.64
C VAL A 15 -3.64 2.91 -8.68
N VAL A 16 -3.10 2.76 -9.89
CA VAL A 16 -1.65 2.73 -10.10
C VAL A 16 -1.05 4.01 -9.50
N GLY A 17 0.00 3.88 -8.69
CA GLY A 17 0.49 5.00 -7.86
C GLY A 17 0.19 4.85 -6.37
N ASP A 18 -0.79 4.01 -6.03
CA ASP A 18 -1.16 3.82 -4.63
C ASP A 18 -0.08 3.08 -3.85
N GLN A 19 0.05 3.45 -2.58
CA GLN A 19 0.87 2.73 -1.62
C GLN A 19 -0.01 1.75 -0.87
N VAL A 20 0.49 0.53 -0.72
CA VAL A 20 -0.26 -0.55 -0.11
C VAL A 20 0.54 -1.31 0.92
N TYR A 21 -0.16 -1.86 1.89
CA TYR A 21 0.42 -2.62 3.00
C TYR A 21 -0.24 -3.99 3.12
N CYS A 22 0.59 -5.03 3.19
CA CYS A 22 0.17 -6.35 3.59
C CYS A 22 0.47 -6.51 5.08
N HIS A 23 -0.59 -6.46 5.89
CA HIS A 23 -0.47 -6.65 7.33
C HIS A 23 0.07 -8.03 7.72
N PRO A 24 -0.39 -9.16 7.14
CA PRO A 24 0.15 -10.48 7.47
C PRO A 24 1.66 -10.63 7.26
N ARG A 25 2.25 -9.86 6.34
CA ARG A 25 3.68 -9.93 6.01
C ARG A 25 4.47 -8.71 6.48
N HIS A 26 3.81 -7.69 7.02
CA HIS A 26 4.42 -6.41 7.40
C HIS A 26 5.23 -5.74 6.29
N ILE A 27 4.73 -5.78 5.04
CA ILE A 27 5.43 -5.24 3.86
C ILE A 27 4.65 -4.09 3.23
N PHE A 28 5.38 -3.05 2.84
CA PHE A 28 4.89 -1.90 2.08
C PHE A 28 5.31 -2.00 0.61
N ALA A 29 4.42 -1.59 -0.29
CA ALA A 29 4.67 -1.66 -1.72
C ALA A 29 3.92 -0.58 -2.49
N HIS A 30 4.39 -0.28 -3.69
CA HIS A 30 3.75 0.69 -4.58
C HIS A 30 3.04 -0.03 -5.73
N VAL A 31 1.76 0.23 -5.94
CA VAL A 31 0.96 -0.36 -7.02
C VAL A 31 1.50 0.11 -8.37
N VAL A 32 1.78 -0.86 -9.25
CA VAL A 32 2.25 -0.61 -10.61
C VAL A 32 1.22 -1.02 -11.66
N GLU A 33 0.46 -2.10 -11.42
CA GLU A 33 -0.62 -2.55 -12.30
C GLU A 33 -1.71 -3.27 -11.48
N THR A 34 -2.96 -3.17 -11.93
CA THR A 34 -4.12 -3.79 -11.28
C THR A 34 -4.81 -4.77 -12.23
N PHE A 35 -5.09 -5.97 -11.74
CA PHE A 35 -5.75 -7.06 -12.46
C PHE A 35 -7.08 -7.42 -11.79
N PRO A 36 -7.97 -8.18 -12.47
CA PRO A 36 -9.28 -8.59 -11.92
C PRO A 36 -9.24 -9.16 -10.50
N SER A 37 -8.18 -9.89 -10.14
CA SER A 37 -8.07 -10.60 -8.84
C SER A 37 -6.70 -10.46 -8.18
N ALA A 38 -5.83 -9.60 -8.71
CA ALA A 38 -4.46 -9.45 -8.24
C ALA A 38 -3.95 -8.03 -8.46
N VAL A 39 -2.89 -7.68 -7.76
CA VAL A 39 -2.24 -6.38 -7.82
C VAL A 39 -0.75 -6.61 -8.03
N CYS A 40 -0.18 -6.01 -9.07
CA CYS A 40 1.26 -5.93 -9.21
C CYS A 40 1.75 -4.73 -8.41
N VAL A 41 2.72 -4.99 -7.54
CA VAL A 41 3.32 -3.99 -6.67
C VAL A 41 4.84 -4.04 -6.77
N ARG A 42 5.50 -2.91 -6.55
CA ARG A 42 6.95 -2.83 -6.41
C ARG A 42 7.30 -2.78 -4.92
N VAL A 43 7.95 -3.84 -4.45
CA VAL A 43 8.38 -3.99 -3.06
C VAL A 43 9.84 -3.56 -2.93
N GLY A 44 10.13 -2.72 -1.94
CA GLY A 44 11.50 -2.40 -1.54
C GLY A 44 11.90 -3.24 -0.33
N THR A 45 12.84 -4.15 -0.53
CA THR A 45 13.40 -4.97 0.56
C THR A 45 14.76 -4.42 0.95
N LEU A 46 14.85 -3.91 2.17
CA LEU A 46 16.12 -3.49 2.75
C LEU A 46 16.75 -4.66 3.49
N THR A 47 17.93 -5.10 3.06
CA THR A 47 18.70 -6.16 3.73
C THR A 47 19.91 -5.54 4.41
N ILE A 48 20.08 -5.81 5.71
CA ILE A 48 21.23 -5.36 6.50
C ILE A 48 22.03 -6.62 6.88
N LYS A 49 23.11 -6.89 6.14
CA LYS A 49 24.09 -7.93 6.49
C LYS A 49 25.44 -7.28 6.81
N ARG A 50 26.42 -7.35 5.89
CA ARG A 50 27.71 -6.64 6.00
C ARG A 50 27.66 -5.26 5.35
N THR A 51 26.80 -5.09 4.36
CA THR A 51 26.46 -3.86 3.66
C THR A 51 24.95 -3.69 3.66
N MET A 52 24.49 -2.45 3.56
CA MET A 52 23.07 -2.11 3.43
C MET A 52 22.70 -2.16 1.95
N GLU A 53 21.82 -3.10 1.58
CA GLU A 53 21.38 -3.30 0.20
C GLU A 53 19.86 -3.11 0.11
N LEU A 54 19.42 -2.22 -0.78
CA LEU A 54 18.02 -2.04 -1.14
C LEU A 54 17.75 -2.73 -2.47
N VAL A 55 16.91 -3.76 -2.45
CA VAL A 55 16.46 -4.47 -3.66
C VAL A 55 15.02 -4.10 -3.94
N LEU A 56 14.76 -3.56 -5.13
CA LEU A 56 13.39 -3.30 -5.61
C LEU A 56 12.96 -4.46 -6.51
N ALA A 57 11.89 -5.16 -6.13
CA ALA A 57 11.38 -6.29 -6.90
C ALA A 57 9.87 -6.13 -7.18
N PRO A 58 9.42 -6.26 -8.43
CA PRO A 58 8.00 -6.36 -8.74
C PRO A 58 7.45 -7.70 -8.23
N GLN A 59 6.26 -7.68 -7.65
CA GLN A 59 5.57 -8.86 -7.15
C GLN A 59 4.08 -8.77 -7.46
N LEU A 60 3.49 -9.89 -7.87
CA LEU A 60 2.06 -10.01 -8.10
C LEU A 60 1.38 -10.66 -6.89
N TRP A 61 0.47 -9.93 -6.25
CA TRP A 61 -0.17 -10.36 -5.01
C TRP A 61 -1.68 -10.50 -5.18
N PRO A 62 -2.34 -11.45 -4.51
CA PRO A 62 -3.80 -11.50 -4.47
C PRO A 62 -4.35 -10.22 -3.83
N ALA A 63 -5.44 -9.70 -4.39
CA ALA A 63 -6.09 -8.50 -3.85
C ALA A 63 -6.53 -8.66 -2.38
N ASP A 64 -6.81 -9.89 -1.94
CA ASP A 64 -7.25 -10.20 -0.58
C ASP A 64 -6.14 -10.22 0.46
N GLU A 65 -4.88 -10.32 0.04
CA GLU A 65 -3.72 -10.31 0.95
C GLU A 65 -3.27 -8.89 1.32
N ILE A 66 -3.94 -7.86 0.79
CA ILE A 66 -3.54 -6.45 0.92
C ILE A 66 -4.66 -5.68 1.62
N GLU A 67 -4.33 -5.07 2.76
CA GLU A 67 -5.30 -4.35 3.59
C GLU A 67 -5.38 -2.86 3.24
N ASN A 68 -4.22 -2.17 3.12
CA ASN A 68 -4.22 -0.72 2.90
C ASN A 68 -4.17 -0.38 1.41
N LEU A 69 -5.28 -0.57 0.73
CA LEU A 69 -5.48 -0.15 -0.64
C LEU A 69 -5.70 1.38 -0.72
N SER A 70 -4.66 2.19 -0.44
CA SER A 70 -4.67 3.67 -0.38
C SER A 70 -5.60 4.34 0.63
N VAL A 71 -5.54 3.88 1.88
CA VAL A 71 -6.35 4.39 2.99
C VAL A 71 -5.50 4.81 4.20
N CYS A 72 -6.10 5.59 5.09
CA CYS A 72 -5.51 5.99 6.36
C CYS A 72 -5.18 4.74 7.20
N ARG A 73 -3.95 4.68 7.71
CA ARG A 73 -3.44 3.59 8.55
C ARG A 73 -4.30 3.30 9.77
N PHE A 74 -4.94 4.32 10.36
CA PHE A 74 -5.65 4.19 11.63
C PHE A 74 -7.15 4.02 11.48
N CYS A 75 -7.79 4.73 10.55
CA CYS A 75 -9.25 4.76 10.43
C CYS A 75 -9.79 4.27 9.07
N GLY A 76 -8.92 3.98 8.10
CA GLY A 76 -9.34 3.57 6.75
C GLY A 76 -9.92 4.69 5.89
N SER A 77 -9.97 5.95 6.37
CA SER A 77 -10.41 7.11 5.58
C SER A 77 -9.48 7.37 4.38
N ARG A 78 -10.02 7.95 3.31
CA ARG A 78 -9.25 8.39 2.13
C ARG A 78 -9.11 9.90 2.03
N ASP A 79 -9.78 10.62 2.93
CA ASP A 79 -9.83 12.08 2.90
C ASP A 79 -8.67 12.68 3.69
N GLY A 80 -8.07 13.74 3.14
CA GLY A 80 -7.01 14.49 3.81
C GLY A 80 -5.80 13.64 4.19
N LEU A 81 -5.40 12.69 3.33
CA LEU A 81 -4.25 11.83 3.59
C LEU A 81 -2.93 12.61 3.50
N HIS A 82 -2.09 12.45 4.51
CA HIS A 82 -0.74 12.95 4.58
C HIS A 82 0.24 11.78 4.60
N ASP A 83 1.30 11.85 3.80
CA ASP A 83 2.38 10.86 3.81
C ASP A 83 3.27 11.07 5.05
N GLU A 84 3.44 10.03 5.85
CA GLU A 84 4.37 10.07 6.98
C GLU A 84 5.78 9.67 6.52
N ALA A 85 6.66 10.66 6.31
CA ALA A 85 7.99 10.44 5.76
C ALA A 85 9.03 9.91 6.78
N ALA A 86 8.68 9.82 8.08
CA ALA A 86 9.68 9.71 9.14
C ALA A 86 10.24 8.29 9.37
N THR A 87 9.48 7.24 9.05
CA THR A 87 9.84 5.86 9.43
C THR A 87 10.38 5.02 8.27
N GLY A 88 10.54 5.60 7.07
CA GLY A 88 10.89 4.87 5.85
C GLY A 88 9.77 3.94 5.35
N VAL A 89 8.64 3.92 6.06
CA VAL A 89 7.43 3.21 5.74
C VAL A 89 6.44 4.23 5.17
N PRO A 90 6.02 4.09 3.91
CA PRO A 90 5.00 4.95 3.34
C PRO A 90 3.63 4.60 3.97
N SER A 91 3.32 5.24 5.10
CA SER A 91 1.99 5.19 5.71
C SER A 91 1.30 6.52 5.52
N ARG A 92 0.06 6.45 5.01
CA ARG A 92 -0.82 7.61 4.90
C ARG A 92 -1.68 7.71 6.14
N ILE A 93 -1.79 8.91 6.69
CA ILE A 93 -2.64 9.20 7.85
C ILE A 93 -3.56 10.34 7.46
N CYS A 94 -4.86 10.23 7.71
CA CYS A 94 -5.78 11.34 7.46
C CYS A 94 -5.55 12.49 8.46
N ALA A 95 -5.93 13.70 8.08
CA ALA A 95 -5.81 14.90 8.91
C ALA A 95 -6.41 14.72 10.32
N ASP A 96 -7.51 13.98 10.44
CA ASP A 96 -8.16 13.73 11.73
C ASP A 96 -7.30 12.86 12.65
N CYS A 97 -6.81 11.72 12.15
CA CYS A 97 -5.95 10.83 12.92
C CYS A 97 -4.58 11.45 13.21
N LEU A 98 -4.07 12.28 12.30
CA LEU A 98 -2.84 13.05 12.51
C LEU A 98 -3.01 14.06 13.65
N ALA A 99 -4.15 14.76 13.69
CA ALA A 99 -4.47 15.74 14.72
C ALA A 99 -4.76 15.10 16.10
N GLU A 100 -5.14 13.83 16.16
CA GLU A 100 -5.26 13.08 17.42
C GLU A 100 -3.90 12.62 17.95
N ASP A 101 -2.99 12.18 17.07
CA ASP A 101 -1.65 11.74 17.46
C ASP A 101 -0.79 12.90 17.98
N SER A 102 -0.93 14.09 17.37
CA SER A 102 -0.23 15.34 17.76
C SER A 102 -0.58 15.84 19.18
N ARG A 103 -1.65 15.34 19.80
CA ARG A 103 -2.12 15.75 21.14
C ARG A 103 -1.68 14.79 22.25
N ARG A 104 -0.99 13.70 21.91
CA ARG A 104 -0.39 12.78 22.88
C ARG A 104 1.07 13.15 23.14
#